data_AF-A0A4Q9LQR6-F1
#
_entry.id   AF-A0A4Q9LQR6-F1
#
_cell.length_a   1.000
_cell.length_b   1.000
_cell.length_c   1.000
_cell.angle_alpha   90.00
_cell.angle_beta   90.00
_cell.angle_gamma   90.00
#
_symmetry.space_group_name_H-M   'P 1'
#
loop_
_entity.id
_entity.type
_entity.pdbx_description
1 polymer ?
#
loop_
_entity_poly.entity_id
_entity_poly.type
_entity_poly.pdbx_seq_one_letter_code
_entity_poly.pdbx_strand_id
1 'polypeptide(L)'
;TKTAINILIEVINDFDHDKRLKILEYISEPIFKDVLKNQSELNTIFDFPRNRITSYSDPKVSRFPGVFIELFCQEADVNRINVLYDFLIEKTKQEYHKYISAIICLKAFCLKDGILEQNKAIRIIMEFIFLAKVLKIESEKTVNVKEIQRYRNAYIDAMKKAIGIQNMKYAINTDTGFLDESKVPRSSILLEIFVLVDLFSNDEFKKFLNTEINKKLEGNQNKRPGNSDQVKTDYLIYIFKHENTRPKKNLFFYTTSNVLAVSVLFVGLYFFSARKDK
;
A
#
# COMPACT_ATOMS: atom_id res chain seq x y z
N THR A 1 4.32 -30.22 -26.72
CA THR A 1 4.13 -30.59 -25.31
C THR A 1 3.10 -29.66 -24.70
N LYS A 2 1.83 -30.07 -24.57
CA LYS A 2 0.86 -29.31 -23.76
C LYS A 2 1.34 -29.44 -22.30
N THR A 3 1.88 -28.36 -21.74
CA THR A 3 2.39 -28.34 -20.37
C THR A 3 1.27 -28.76 -19.42
N ALA A 4 1.56 -29.50 -18.35
CA ALA A 4 0.57 -29.88 -17.33
C ALA A 4 -0.26 -28.69 -16.83
N ILE A 5 0.33 -27.48 -16.85
CA ILE A 5 -0.32 -26.19 -16.58
C ILE A 5 -1.50 -25.91 -17.53
N ASN A 6 -1.37 -26.18 -18.84
CA ASN A 6 -2.45 -25.94 -19.81
C ASN A 6 -3.61 -26.93 -19.63
N ILE A 7 -3.31 -28.18 -19.29
CA ILE A 7 -4.34 -29.19 -18.96
C ILE A 7 -5.06 -28.78 -17.67
N LEU A 8 -4.31 -28.31 -16.67
CA LEU A 8 -4.89 -27.80 -15.43
C LEU A 8 -5.79 -26.58 -15.66
N ILE A 9 -5.38 -25.65 -16.53
CA ILE A 9 -6.18 -24.47 -16.92
C ILE A 9 -7.44 -24.89 -17.67
N GLU A 10 -7.35 -25.84 -18.61
CA GLU A 10 -8.52 -26.39 -19.33
C GLU A 10 -9.52 -27.02 -18.33
N VAL A 11 -9.05 -27.87 -17.42
CA VAL A 11 -9.90 -28.51 -16.39
C VAL A 11 -10.51 -27.50 -15.42
N ILE A 12 -9.77 -26.48 -15.00
CA ILE A 12 -10.27 -25.41 -14.11
C ILE A 12 -11.32 -24.55 -14.83
N ASN A 13 -11.20 -24.34 -16.13
CA ASN A 13 -12.14 -23.55 -16.92
C ASN A 13 -13.48 -24.27 -17.14
N ASP A 14 -13.50 -25.60 -17.10
CA ASP A 14 -14.72 -26.42 -17.15
C ASP A 14 -15.52 -26.41 -15.83
N PHE A 15 -14.94 -25.87 -14.75
CA PHE A 15 -15.65 -25.70 -13.50
C PHE A 15 -16.56 -24.47 -13.51
N ASP A 16 -17.77 -24.65 -12.97
CA ASP A 16 -18.66 -23.53 -12.66
C ASP A 16 -18.00 -22.56 -11.64
N HIS A 17 -18.60 -21.38 -11.48
CA HIS A 17 -18.01 -20.33 -10.65
C HIS A 17 -17.80 -20.79 -9.19
N ASP A 18 -18.77 -21.53 -8.63
CA ASP A 18 -18.75 -22.02 -7.27
C ASP A 18 -17.64 -23.06 -7.04
N LYS A 19 -17.45 -23.99 -7.98
CA LYS A 19 -16.37 -24.98 -7.91
C LYS A 19 -14.99 -24.32 -8.01
N ARG A 20 -14.84 -23.30 -8.86
CA ARG A 20 -13.58 -22.53 -8.94
C ARG A 20 -13.28 -21.80 -7.64
N LEU A 21 -14.30 -21.22 -6.99
CA LEU A 21 -14.15 -20.57 -5.69
C LEU A 21 -13.72 -21.58 -4.60
N LYS A 22 -14.35 -22.75 -4.54
CA LYS A 22 -13.97 -23.81 -3.57
C LYS A 22 -12.54 -24.31 -3.76
N ILE A 23 -12.07 -24.44 -4.99
CA ILE A 23 -10.67 -24.83 -5.26
C ILE A 23 -9.71 -23.73 -4.83
N LEU A 24 -10.03 -22.46 -5.13
CA LEU A 24 -9.24 -21.33 -4.67
C LEU A 24 -9.20 -21.27 -3.15
N GLU A 25 -10.33 -21.47 -2.48
CA GLU A 25 -10.43 -21.54 -1.02
C GLU A 25 -9.52 -22.65 -0.46
N TYR A 26 -9.65 -23.87 -0.97
CA TYR A 26 -8.84 -25.02 -0.55
C TYR A 26 -7.34 -24.83 -0.72
N ILE A 27 -6.91 -24.24 -1.84
CA ILE A 27 -5.49 -23.95 -2.11
C ILE A 27 -4.98 -22.80 -1.24
N SER A 28 -5.81 -21.80 -1.00
CA SER A 28 -5.43 -20.57 -0.28
C SER A 28 -5.43 -20.73 1.22
N GLU A 29 -6.26 -21.62 1.76
CA GLU A 29 -6.46 -21.83 3.19
C GLU A 29 -5.16 -22.11 3.97
N PRO A 30 -4.28 -23.04 3.55
CA PRO A 30 -3.01 -23.28 4.25
C PRO A 30 -2.09 -22.06 4.26
N ILE A 31 -2.19 -21.20 3.24
CA ILE A 31 -1.38 -20.01 3.09
C ILE A 31 -1.93 -18.90 3.98
N PHE A 32 -3.24 -18.68 3.94
CA PHE A 32 -3.90 -17.52 4.54
C PHE A 32 -4.26 -17.71 6.01
N LYS A 33 -4.39 -18.94 6.51
CA LYS A 33 -4.66 -19.21 7.94
C LYS A 33 -3.66 -18.53 8.89
N ASP A 34 -2.40 -18.39 8.45
CA ASP A 34 -1.35 -17.78 9.27
C ASP A 34 -1.41 -16.25 9.25
N VAL A 35 -2.05 -15.67 8.22
CA VAL A 35 -2.09 -14.22 7.94
C VAL A 35 -3.41 -13.59 8.40
N LEU A 36 -4.53 -14.29 8.21
CA LEU A 36 -5.87 -13.83 8.57
C LEU A 36 -6.11 -13.91 10.07
N LYS A 37 -6.94 -13.02 10.62
CA LYS A 37 -7.30 -13.02 12.05
C LYS A 37 -8.04 -14.31 12.45
N ASN A 38 -8.86 -14.82 11.56
CA ASN A 38 -9.72 -15.98 11.76
C ASN A 38 -10.03 -16.62 10.39
N GLN A 39 -10.22 -17.93 10.38
CA GLN A 39 -10.44 -18.72 9.16
C GLN A 39 -11.73 -18.31 8.43
N SER A 40 -12.75 -17.87 9.17
CA SER A 40 -13.99 -17.31 8.62
C SER A 40 -13.79 -16.05 7.77
N GLU A 41 -12.68 -15.31 7.96
CA GLU A 41 -12.37 -14.13 7.15
C GLU A 41 -12.02 -14.48 5.71
N LEU A 42 -11.62 -15.74 5.43
CA LEU A 42 -11.35 -16.20 4.07
C LEU A 42 -12.59 -16.07 3.18
N ASN A 43 -13.76 -16.43 3.70
CA ASN A 43 -15.03 -16.30 2.98
C ASN A 43 -15.36 -14.84 2.67
N THR A 44 -15.05 -13.93 3.61
CA THR A 44 -15.28 -12.49 3.40
C THR A 44 -14.39 -11.87 2.32
N ILE A 45 -13.26 -12.50 1.97
CA ILE A 45 -12.41 -12.08 0.84
C ILE A 45 -13.12 -12.37 -0.48
N PHE A 46 -13.77 -13.53 -0.60
CA PHE A 46 -14.53 -13.88 -1.79
C PHE A 46 -15.81 -13.04 -1.94
N ASP A 47 -16.36 -12.58 -0.81
CA ASP A 47 -17.51 -11.67 -0.76
C ASP A 47 -17.12 -10.17 -0.81
N PHE A 48 -15.91 -9.82 -1.26
CA PHE A 48 -15.44 -8.44 -1.27
C PHE A 48 -16.46 -7.50 -1.97
N PRO A 49 -17.10 -6.57 -1.24
CA PRO A 49 -18.28 -5.90 -1.76
C PRO A 49 -17.93 -4.92 -2.87
N ARG A 50 -18.59 -5.06 -4.03
CA ARG A 50 -18.38 -4.19 -5.20
C ARG A 50 -18.60 -2.70 -4.88
N ASN A 51 -19.52 -2.40 -3.95
CA ASN A 51 -19.84 -1.05 -3.47
C ASN A 51 -18.81 -0.48 -2.47
N ARG A 52 -17.93 -1.30 -1.89
CA ARG A 52 -16.89 -0.85 -0.96
C ARG A 52 -15.83 -0.03 -1.70
N ILE A 53 -15.47 -0.44 -2.92
CA ILE A 53 -14.45 0.22 -3.78
C ILE A 53 -14.84 1.67 -4.12
N THR A 54 -16.14 1.96 -4.19
CA THR A 54 -16.67 3.31 -4.48
C THR A 54 -16.96 4.13 -3.22
N SER A 55 -16.83 3.53 -2.03
CA SER A 55 -17.06 4.24 -0.77
C SER A 55 -15.81 5.02 -0.37
N TYR A 56 -15.99 6.27 0.04
CA TYR A 56 -14.92 7.00 0.72
C TYR A 56 -14.72 6.35 2.09
N SER A 57 -13.52 5.84 2.35
CA SER A 57 -13.07 5.62 3.72
C SER A 57 -12.19 6.78 4.13
N ASP A 58 -12.57 7.47 5.21
CA ASP A 58 -11.54 8.16 5.98
C ASP A 58 -10.56 7.07 6.44
N PRO A 59 -9.24 7.23 6.20
CA PRO A 59 -8.25 6.27 6.67
C PRO A 59 -8.34 6.20 8.19
N LYS A 60 -9.04 5.18 8.68
CA LYS A 60 -9.18 4.93 10.13
C LYS A 60 -7.89 4.35 10.72
N VAL A 61 -6.93 3.97 9.88
CA VAL A 61 -5.78 3.18 10.28
C VAL A 61 -4.46 3.93 10.08
N SER A 62 -3.66 3.96 11.15
CA SER A 62 -2.50 4.85 11.31
C SER A 62 -1.37 4.63 10.32
N ARG A 63 -1.35 3.51 9.58
CA ARG A 63 -0.20 3.08 8.75
C ARG A 63 -0.41 3.13 7.24
N PHE A 64 -1.48 3.75 6.75
CA PHE A 64 -1.68 3.90 5.31
C PHE A 64 -0.55 4.71 4.66
N PRO A 65 0.16 4.17 3.64
CA PRO A 65 1.35 4.82 3.09
C PRO A 65 1.05 5.85 2.00
N GLY A 66 0.11 6.77 2.29
CA GLY A 66 -0.39 7.76 1.31
C GLY A 66 0.73 8.60 0.68
N VAL A 67 1.70 9.06 1.47
CA VAL A 67 2.87 9.84 0.98
C VAL A 67 3.69 9.17 -0.10
N PHE A 68 3.71 7.84 -0.10
CA PHE A 68 4.42 7.05 -1.10
C PHE A 68 3.50 6.80 -2.30
N ILE A 69 2.24 6.43 -2.08
CA ILE A 69 1.28 6.14 -3.15
C ILE A 69 1.01 7.38 -4.01
N GLU A 70 0.95 8.57 -3.40
CA GLU A 70 0.81 9.88 -4.06
C GLU A 70 1.96 10.23 -5.02
N LEU A 71 3.08 9.49 -5.01
CA LEU A 71 4.13 9.61 -6.02
C LEU A 71 3.68 9.02 -7.36
N PHE A 72 2.79 8.03 -7.34
CA PHE A 72 2.42 7.25 -8.53
C PHE A 72 0.99 7.48 -8.97
N CYS A 73 0.08 7.78 -8.05
CA CYS A 73 -1.36 7.74 -8.27
C CYS A 73 -2.01 9.12 -8.14
N GLN A 74 -3.11 9.34 -8.86
CA GLN A 74 -3.99 10.49 -8.64
C GLN A 74 -4.88 10.25 -7.41
N GLU A 75 -5.47 11.31 -6.87
CA GLU A 75 -6.27 11.25 -5.62
C GLU A 75 -7.37 10.18 -5.66
N ALA A 76 -8.11 10.07 -6.77
CA ALA A 76 -9.16 9.06 -6.92
C ALA A 76 -8.62 7.62 -6.77
N ASP A 77 -7.42 7.35 -7.27
CA ASP A 77 -6.77 6.05 -7.14
C ASP A 77 -6.20 5.84 -5.74
N VAL A 78 -5.64 6.89 -5.12
CA VAL A 78 -5.19 6.84 -3.72
C VAL A 78 -6.34 6.44 -2.80
N ASN A 79 -7.53 7.01 -3.00
CA ASN A 79 -8.72 6.67 -2.21
C ASN A 79 -9.15 5.21 -2.40
N ARG A 80 -9.13 4.71 -3.64
CA ARG A 80 -9.44 3.29 -3.92
C ARG A 80 -8.42 2.35 -3.27
N ILE A 81 -7.13 2.71 -3.31
CA ILE A 81 -6.06 1.95 -2.66
C ILE A 81 -6.22 2.00 -1.13
N ASN A 82 -6.68 3.13 -0.57
CA ASN A 82 -6.97 3.26 0.86
C ASN A 82 -8.09 2.30 1.29
N VAL A 83 -9.19 2.22 0.53
CA VAL A 83 -10.27 1.26 0.78
C VAL A 83 -9.76 -0.19 0.76
N LEU A 84 -8.92 -0.52 -0.23
CA LEU A 84 -8.29 -1.84 -0.32
C LEU A 84 -7.40 -2.11 0.89
N TYR A 85 -6.61 -1.13 1.31
CA TYR A 85 -5.77 -1.22 2.49
C TYR A 85 -6.59 -1.45 3.77
N ASP A 86 -7.62 -0.63 3.99
CA ASP A 86 -8.55 -0.73 5.12
C ASP A 86 -9.20 -2.12 5.18
N PHE A 87 -9.58 -2.66 4.03
CA PHE A 87 -10.06 -4.04 3.95
C PHE A 87 -8.98 -5.04 4.40
N LEU A 88 -7.78 -4.97 3.83
CA LEU A 88 -6.71 -5.92 4.13
C LEU A 88 -6.32 -5.93 5.62
N ILE A 89 -6.19 -4.76 6.25
CA ILE A 89 -5.82 -4.66 7.67
C ILE A 89 -6.97 -5.03 8.62
N GLU A 90 -8.23 -4.85 8.20
CA GLU A 90 -9.39 -5.37 8.92
C GLU A 90 -9.32 -6.90 9.03
N LYS A 91 -8.92 -7.58 7.95
CA LYS A 91 -8.94 -9.05 7.83
C LYS A 91 -7.69 -9.76 8.35
N THR A 92 -6.55 -9.07 8.39
CA THR A 92 -5.25 -9.68 8.69
C THR A 92 -4.74 -9.37 10.10
N LYS A 93 -3.92 -10.26 10.66
CA LYS A 93 -3.28 -10.06 11.97
C LYS A 93 -2.36 -8.84 11.95
N GLN A 94 -2.27 -8.14 13.08
CA GLN A 94 -1.53 -6.87 13.20
C GLN A 94 -0.04 -6.99 12.80
N GLU A 95 0.58 -8.14 13.05
CA GLU A 95 1.97 -8.41 12.67
C GLU A 95 2.23 -8.36 11.15
N TYR A 96 1.19 -8.50 10.32
CA TYR A 96 1.29 -8.41 8.86
C TYR A 96 1.06 -7.00 8.31
N HIS A 97 0.52 -6.06 9.09
CA HIS A 97 0.07 -4.75 8.58
C HIS A 97 1.21 -3.92 7.97
N LYS A 98 2.43 -3.99 8.52
CA LYS A 98 3.60 -3.31 7.94
C LYS A 98 4.01 -3.89 6.58
N TYR A 99 3.88 -5.21 6.42
CA TYR A 99 4.21 -5.89 5.17
C TYR A 99 3.15 -5.64 4.10
N ILE A 100 1.87 -5.60 4.48
CA ILE A 100 0.77 -5.19 3.59
C ILE A 100 1.02 -3.77 3.07
N SER A 101 1.40 -2.83 3.95
CA SER A 101 1.72 -1.46 3.56
C SER A 101 2.86 -1.42 2.53
N ALA A 102 3.92 -2.19 2.75
CA ALA A 102 5.05 -2.29 1.80
C ALA A 102 4.67 -2.94 0.47
N ILE A 103 3.85 -3.99 0.46
CA ILE A 103 3.38 -4.64 -0.77
C ILE A 103 2.52 -3.69 -1.59
N ILE A 104 1.62 -2.92 -0.95
CA ILE A 104 0.84 -1.90 -1.64
C ILE A 104 1.78 -0.89 -2.30
N CYS A 105 2.83 -0.42 -1.62
CA CYS A 105 3.81 0.49 -2.20
C CYS A 105 4.57 -0.13 -3.38
N LEU A 106 5.03 -1.37 -3.26
CA LEU A 106 5.72 -2.09 -4.33
C LEU A 106 4.82 -2.34 -5.55
N LYS A 107 3.50 -2.38 -5.35
CA LYS A 107 2.50 -2.64 -6.40
C LYS A 107 1.71 -1.40 -6.81
N ALA A 108 1.93 -0.24 -6.19
CA ALA A 108 1.07 0.94 -6.33
C ALA A 108 0.91 1.38 -7.80
N PHE A 109 1.99 1.33 -8.58
CA PHE A 109 1.96 1.66 -10.00
C PHE A 109 1.11 0.70 -10.84
N CYS A 110 0.97 -0.57 -10.43
CA CYS A 110 0.09 -1.55 -11.08
C CYS A 110 -1.38 -1.38 -10.70
N LEU A 111 -1.69 -0.56 -9.71
CA LEU A 111 -3.06 -0.34 -9.22
C LEU A 111 -3.75 0.84 -9.89
N LYS A 112 -3.00 1.66 -10.64
CA LYS A 112 -3.54 2.69 -11.53
C LYS A 112 -4.52 2.03 -12.52
N ASP A 113 -5.76 2.51 -12.55
CA ASP A 113 -6.83 2.06 -13.46
C ASP A 113 -7.39 0.63 -13.26
N GLY A 114 -6.96 -0.14 -12.24
CA GLY A 114 -7.10 -1.61 -12.24
C GLY A 114 -8.03 -2.27 -11.21
N ILE A 115 -8.52 -1.58 -10.17
CA ILE A 115 -9.20 -2.23 -9.01
C ILE A 115 -10.71 -2.51 -9.26
N LEU A 116 -11.32 -1.95 -10.31
CA LEU A 116 -12.78 -1.81 -10.40
C LEU A 116 -13.57 -3.10 -10.74
N GLU A 117 -12.94 -4.14 -11.29
CA GLU A 117 -13.64 -5.41 -11.56
C GLU A 117 -13.51 -6.39 -10.39
N GLN A 118 -14.63 -6.95 -9.91
CA GLN A 118 -14.68 -7.81 -8.71
C GLN A 118 -13.68 -8.99 -8.77
N ASN A 119 -13.58 -9.68 -9.91
CA ASN A 119 -12.63 -10.78 -10.10
C ASN A 119 -11.16 -10.31 -10.05
N LYS A 120 -10.89 -9.08 -10.49
CA LYS A 120 -9.56 -8.46 -10.37
C LYS A 120 -9.28 -8.08 -8.91
N ALA A 121 -10.26 -7.52 -8.21
CA ALA A 121 -10.12 -7.13 -6.80
C ALA A 121 -9.82 -8.34 -5.89
N ILE A 122 -10.57 -9.44 -6.02
CA ILE A 122 -10.33 -10.67 -5.26
C ILE A 122 -8.92 -11.21 -5.52
N ARG A 123 -8.49 -11.25 -6.79
CA ARG A 123 -7.14 -11.68 -7.17
C ARG A 123 -6.06 -10.79 -6.55
N ILE A 124 -6.25 -9.47 -6.59
CA ILE A 124 -5.33 -8.48 -5.99
C ILE A 124 -5.24 -8.70 -4.47
N ILE A 125 -6.38 -8.89 -3.79
CA ILE A 125 -6.42 -9.15 -2.34
C ILE A 125 -5.63 -10.41 -2.00
N MET A 126 -5.89 -11.52 -2.70
CA MET A 126 -5.18 -12.77 -2.48
C MET A 126 -3.68 -12.64 -2.73
N GLU A 127 -3.31 -11.97 -3.83
CA GLU A 127 -1.91 -11.69 -4.17
C GLU A 127 -1.24 -10.88 -3.06
N PHE A 128 -1.92 -9.87 -2.50
CA PHE A 128 -1.34 -9.00 -1.47
C PHE A 128 -1.16 -9.73 -0.14
N ILE A 129 -2.11 -10.57 0.25
CA ILE A 129 -2.01 -11.42 1.45
C ILE A 129 -0.85 -12.43 1.28
N PHE A 130 -0.75 -13.08 0.13
CA PHE A 130 0.34 -14.01 -0.19
C PHE A 130 1.71 -13.31 -0.13
N LEU A 131 1.85 -12.19 -0.84
CA LEU A 131 3.12 -11.46 -0.89
C LEU A 131 3.49 -10.87 0.48
N ALA A 132 2.52 -10.44 1.30
CA ALA A 132 2.80 -9.99 2.66
C ALA A 132 3.36 -11.12 3.53
N LYS A 133 2.85 -12.36 3.37
CA LYS A 133 3.41 -13.54 4.03
C LYS A 133 4.85 -13.82 3.60
N VAL A 134 5.10 -13.83 2.29
CA VAL A 134 6.44 -14.02 1.73
C VAL A 134 7.39 -12.95 2.23
N LEU A 135 6.99 -11.68 2.16
CA LEU A 135 7.82 -10.56 2.59
C LEU A 135 8.15 -10.63 4.08
N LYS A 136 7.19 -11.04 4.94
CA LYS A 136 7.46 -11.28 6.36
C LYS A 136 8.55 -12.33 6.55
N ILE A 137 8.35 -13.52 5.99
CA ILE A 137 9.28 -14.65 6.09
C ILE A 137 10.68 -14.25 5.62
N GLU A 138 10.77 -13.59 4.46
CA GLU A 138 12.05 -13.16 3.91
C GLU A 138 12.70 -12.08 4.77
N SER A 139 11.95 -11.09 5.26
CA SER A 139 12.48 -10.01 6.09
C SER A 139 13.03 -10.48 7.44
N GLU A 140 12.49 -11.58 7.97
CA GLU A 140 12.86 -12.14 9.27
C GLU A 140 14.07 -13.08 9.20
N LYS A 141 14.59 -13.38 7.98
CA LYS A 141 15.86 -14.10 7.84
C LYS A 141 17.01 -13.27 8.40
N THR A 142 17.90 -13.91 9.16
CA THR A 142 19.02 -13.24 9.87
C THR A 142 19.85 -12.30 8.99
N VAL A 143 20.11 -12.67 7.74
CA VAL A 143 20.83 -11.81 6.78
C VAL A 143 20.05 -10.53 6.47
N ASN A 144 18.75 -10.64 6.22
CA ASN A 144 17.89 -9.52 5.87
C ASN A 144 17.61 -8.62 7.08
N VAL A 145 17.49 -9.18 8.29
CA VAL A 145 17.36 -8.39 9.52
C VAL A 145 18.55 -7.43 9.70
N LYS A 146 19.78 -7.92 9.44
CA LYS A 146 20.99 -7.08 9.51
C LYS A 146 21.00 -6.00 8.43
N GLU A 147 20.64 -6.35 7.20
CA GLU A 147 20.57 -5.39 6.08
C GLU A 147 19.51 -4.31 6.32
N ILE A 148 18.32 -4.69 6.80
CA ILE A 148 17.24 -3.77 7.19
C ILE A 148 17.75 -2.77 8.23
N GLN A 149 18.44 -3.25 9.28
CA GLN A 149 18.99 -2.36 10.30
C GLN A 149 20.07 -1.43 9.73
N ARG A 150 20.92 -1.93 8.83
CA ARG A 150 21.95 -1.12 8.16
C ARG A 150 21.33 0.01 7.34
N TYR A 151 20.34 -0.30 6.49
CA TYR A 151 19.63 0.72 5.70
C TYR A 151 18.92 1.74 6.59
N ARG A 152 18.22 1.27 7.64
CA ARG A 152 17.54 2.17 8.60
C ARG A 152 18.53 3.15 9.24
N ASN A 153 19.66 2.65 9.74
CA ASN A 153 20.69 3.49 10.34
C ASN A 153 21.23 4.52 9.34
N ALA A 154 21.50 4.12 8.10
CA ALA A 154 21.99 5.01 7.06
C ALA A 154 21.01 6.17 6.78
N TYR A 155 19.72 5.89 6.65
CA TYR A 155 18.70 6.93 6.48
C TYR A 155 18.60 7.86 7.69
N ILE A 156 18.59 7.30 8.91
CA ILE A 156 18.51 8.09 10.15
C ILE A 156 19.72 9.02 10.28
N ASP A 157 20.92 8.53 10.01
CA ASP A 157 22.14 9.32 10.12
C ASP A 157 22.20 10.42 9.05
N ALA A 158 21.73 10.13 7.84
CA ALA A 158 21.59 11.15 6.80
C ALA A 158 20.58 12.25 7.20
N MET A 159 19.45 11.88 7.79
CA MET A 159 18.48 12.84 8.33
C MET A 159 19.06 13.69 9.47
N LYS A 160 19.79 13.07 10.43
CA LYS A 160 20.49 13.79 11.51
C LYS A 160 21.46 14.84 10.96
N LYS A 161 22.21 14.48 9.92
CA LYS A 161 23.16 15.38 9.26
C LYS A 161 22.45 16.56 8.57
N ALA A 162 21.31 16.32 7.93
CA ALA A 162 20.61 17.33 7.14
C ALA A 162 19.68 18.25 7.94
N ILE A 163 19.03 17.74 8.99
CA ILE A 163 18.00 18.47 9.77
C ILE A 163 18.56 18.95 11.12
N GLY A 164 19.71 18.41 11.54
CA GLY A 164 20.34 18.68 12.82
C GLY A 164 19.87 17.70 13.91
N ILE A 165 20.82 17.26 14.74
CA ILE A 165 20.62 16.24 15.78
C ILE A 165 19.52 16.64 16.78
N GLN A 166 19.42 17.93 17.13
CA GLN A 166 18.43 18.42 18.09
C GLN A 166 16.99 18.25 17.59
N ASN A 167 16.72 18.55 16.33
CA ASN A 167 15.41 18.36 15.71
C ASN A 167 15.07 16.86 15.57
N MET A 168 16.09 16.02 15.33
CA MET A 168 15.90 14.58 15.25
C MET A 168 15.68 13.91 16.62
N LYS A 169 16.23 14.45 17.71
CA LYS A 169 16.00 13.90 19.07
C LYS A 169 14.52 13.86 19.44
N TYR A 170 13.73 14.84 19.03
CA TYR A 170 12.29 14.83 19.25
C TYR A 170 11.61 13.64 18.57
N ALA A 171 12.07 13.29 17.36
CA ALA A 171 11.45 12.31 16.50
C ALA A 171 12.02 10.89 16.62
N ILE A 172 13.07 10.66 17.42
CA ILE A 172 13.63 9.31 17.63
C ILE A 172 13.01 8.71 18.89
N ASN A 173 12.50 7.48 18.75
CA ASN A 173 12.18 6.64 19.89
C ASN A 173 13.49 5.99 20.38
N THR A 174 14.03 6.51 21.49
CA THR A 174 15.34 6.10 22.04
C THR A 174 15.40 4.64 22.46
N ASP A 175 14.25 4.06 22.82
CA ASP A 175 14.17 2.70 23.35
C ASP A 175 14.23 1.66 22.23
N THR A 176 13.87 2.06 21.03
CA THR A 176 13.73 1.15 19.88
C THR A 176 14.67 1.51 18.72
N GLY A 177 15.19 2.73 18.67
CA GLY A 177 16.03 3.21 17.56
C GLY A 177 15.26 3.54 16.28
N PHE A 178 13.94 3.70 16.36
CA PHE A 178 13.05 4.03 15.24
C PHE A 178 12.65 5.51 15.26
N LEU A 179 12.05 5.98 14.17
CA LEU A 179 11.26 7.20 14.21
C LEU A 179 9.99 6.97 15.03
N ASP A 180 9.75 7.86 15.99
CA ASP A 180 8.57 7.86 16.84
C ASP A 180 7.32 8.16 16.00
N GLU A 181 6.59 7.09 15.65
CA GLU A 181 5.37 7.15 14.82
C GLU A 181 4.29 8.04 15.45
N SER A 182 4.28 8.23 16.77
CA SER A 182 3.32 9.15 17.43
C SER A 182 3.62 10.62 17.15
N LYS A 183 4.85 10.95 16.78
CA LYS A 183 5.31 12.33 16.53
C LYS A 183 5.47 12.65 15.06
N VAL A 184 5.98 11.68 14.29
CA VAL A 184 6.27 11.81 12.86
C VAL A 184 5.74 10.60 12.08
N PRO A 185 4.41 10.36 12.08
CA PRO A 185 3.81 9.16 11.52
C PRO A 185 4.15 8.95 10.03
N ARG A 186 4.03 9.98 9.21
CA ARG A 186 4.26 9.89 7.75
C ARG A 186 5.73 9.60 7.46
N SER A 187 6.65 10.26 8.14
CA SER A 187 8.08 9.98 7.99
C SER A 187 8.47 8.60 8.49
N SER A 188 7.90 8.14 9.61
CA SER A 188 8.17 6.81 10.17
C SER A 188 7.75 5.71 9.21
N ILE A 189 6.53 5.79 8.67
CA ILE A 189 6.01 4.84 7.68
C ILE A 189 6.86 4.84 6.40
N LEU A 190 7.17 6.04 5.89
CA LEU A 190 7.95 6.19 4.66
C LEU A 190 9.36 5.60 4.78
N LEU A 191 10.02 5.80 5.93
CA LEU A 191 11.33 5.22 6.21
C LEU A 191 11.29 3.70 6.12
N GLU A 192 10.33 3.06 6.79
CA GLU A 192 10.21 1.59 6.78
C GLU A 192 9.91 1.05 5.37
N ILE A 193 9.11 1.77 4.58
CA ILE A 193 8.85 1.41 3.18
C ILE A 193 10.11 1.52 2.34
N PHE A 194 10.87 2.61 2.46
CA PHE A 194 12.11 2.77 1.69
C PHE A 194 13.13 1.69 2.00
N VAL A 195 13.28 1.31 3.28
CA VAL A 195 14.15 0.20 3.68
C VAL A 195 13.73 -1.12 3.01
N LEU A 196 12.43 -1.43 3.00
CA LEU A 196 11.92 -2.64 2.37
C LEU A 196 12.02 -2.59 0.85
N VAL A 197 11.76 -1.44 0.23
CA VAL A 197 11.94 -1.23 -1.21
C VAL A 197 13.41 -1.41 -1.60
N ASP A 198 14.35 -0.84 -0.86
CA ASP A 198 15.78 -0.98 -1.18
C ASP A 198 16.25 -2.43 -1.14
N LEU A 199 15.71 -3.23 -0.22
CA LEU A 199 16.07 -4.62 -0.07
C LEU A 199 15.36 -5.55 -1.06
N PHE A 200 14.07 -5.35 -1.32
CA PHE A 200 13.24 -6.33 -2.03
C PHE A 200 12.81 -5.93 -3.45
N SER A 201 13.13 -4.72 -3.91
CA SER A 201 12.85 -4.30 -5.29
C SER A 201 14.06 -4.42 -6.21
N ASN A 202 13.80 -4.56 -7.50
CA ASN A 202 14.85 -4.56 -8.53
C ASN A 202 15.32 -3.13 -8.86
N ASP A 203 16.44 -3.02 -9.55
CA ASP A 203 17.04 -1.71 -9.86
C ASP A 203 16.19 -0.87 -10.81
N GLU A 204 15.40 -1.50 -11.67
CA GLU A 204 14.49 -0.80 -12.57
C GLU A 204 13.38 -0.06 -11.80
N PHE A 205 12.77 -0.74 -10.83
CA PHE A 205 11.80 -0.14 -9.92
C PHE A 205 12.43 1.00 -9.10
N LYS A 206 13.66 0.83 -8.61
CA LYS A 206 14.37 1.88 -7.87
C LYS A 206 14.63 3.12 -8.73
N LYS A 207 15.07 2.93 -9.98
CA LYS A 207 15.26 4.02 -10.95
C LYS A 207 13.95 4.75 -11.26
N PHE A 208 12.87 3.98 -11.43
CA PHE A 208 11.54 4.54 -11.66
C PHE A 208 11.05 5.35 -10.44
N LEU A 209 11.13 4.80 -9.23
CA LEU A 209 10.78 5.49 -7.99
C LEU A 209 11.58 6.79 -7.83
N ASN A 210 12.89 6.78 -8.07
CA ASN A 210 13.72 7.98 -7.99
C ASN A 210 13.28 9.05 -8.99
N THR A 211 12.84 8.65 -10.19
CA THR A 211 12.30 9.57 -11.19
C THR A 211 11.02 10.25 -10.71
N GLU A 212 10.08 9.48 -10.15
CA GLU A 212 8.83 10.05 -9.62
C GLU A 212 9.04 10.94 -8.40
N ILE A 213 9.98 10.58 -7.51
CA ILE A 213 10.38 11.43 -6.39
C ILE A 213 10.96 12.75 -6.90
N ASN A 214 11.89 12.72 -7.85
CA ASN A 214 12.50 13.94 -8.40
C ASN A 214 11.46 14.86 -9.02
N LYS A 215 10.52 14.32 -9.82
CA LYS A 215 9.40 15.12 -10.37
C LYS A 215 8.60 15.80 -9.25
N LYS A 216 8.30 15.08 -8.17
CA LYS A 216 7.58 15.62 -7.02
C LYS A 216 8.37 16.70 -6.29
N LEU A 217 9.68 16.56 -6.15
CA LEU A 217 10.55 17.53 -5.49
C LEU A 217 10.78 18.77 -6.36
N GLU A 218 11.02 18.62 -7.67
CA GLU A 218 11.23 19.70 -8.64
C GLU A 218 9.98 20.59 -8.77
N GLY A 219 8.79 19.99 -8.81
CA GLY A 219 7.52 20.74 -8.82
C GLY A 219 7.29 21.56 -7.55
N ASN A 220 8.02 21.29 -6.46
CA ASN A 220 7.89 21.99 -5.17
C ASN A 220 9.11 22.88 -4.83
N GLN A 221 10.26 22.67 -5.47
CA GLN A 221 11.50 23.41 -5.23
C GLN A 221 12.30 23.45 -6.55
N ASN A 222 12.71 24.65 -7.01
CA ASN A 222 13.65 24.84 -8.13
C ASN A 222 15.03 24.24 -7.81
N LYS A 223 15.15 22.91 -7.76
CA LYS A 223 16.39 22.17 -7.46
C LYS A 223 16.73 21.22 -8.60
N ARG A 224 18.03 21.08 -8.86
CA ARG A 224 18.57 20.10 -9.81
C ARG A 224 18.44 18.68 -9.25
N PRO A 225 18.26 17.67 -10.12
CA PRO A 225 18.16 16.27 -9.70
C PRO A 225 19.44 15.83 -8.97
N GLY A 226 19.28 15.25 -7.78
CA GLY A 226 20.37 14.67 -7.00
C GLY A 226 20.80 13.28 -7.51
N ASN A 227 21.93 12.78 -7.01
CA ASN A 227 22.38 11.40 -7.26
C ASN A 227 21.37 10.37 -6.69
N SER A 228 21.29 9.16 -7.26
CA SER A 228 20.22 8.16 -7.01
C SER A 228 19.95 7.86 -5.53
N ASP A 229 20.99 7.80 -4.71
CA ASP A 229 20.88 7.41 -3.30
C ASP A 229 20.48 8.60 -2.40
N GLN A 230 20.71 9.82 -2.90
CA GLN A 230 20.34 11.06 -2.22
C GLN A 230 18.84 11.33 -2.32
N VAL A 231 18.21 10.96 -3.44
CA VAL A 231 16.83 11.32 -3.80
C VAL A 231 15.80 10.85 -2.75
N LYS A 232 15.88 9.58 -2.32
CA LYS A 232 14.95 9.05 -1.30
C LYS A 232 15.16 9.72 0.05
N THR A 233 16.41 9.95 0.42
CA THR A 233 16.78 10.67 1.65
C THR A 233 16.23 12.11 1.62
N ASP A 234 16.40 12.82 0.51
CA ASP A 234 15.90 14.18 0.33
C ASP A 234 14.36 14.23 0.42
N TYR A 235 13.67 13.24 -0.15
CA TYR A 235 12.21 13.15 -0.03
C TYR A 235 11.76 12.83 1.39
N LEU A 236 12.45 11.91 2.09
CA LEU A 236 12.17 11.62 3.49
C LEU A 236 12.33 12.87 4.36
N ILE A 237 13.39 13.66 4.13
CA ILE A 237 13.63 14.94 4.80
C ILE A 237 12.53 15.96 4.45
N TYR A 238 12.11 16.02 3.19
CA TYR A 238 11.03 16.89 2.74
C TYR A 238 9.73 16.57 3.51
N ILE A 239 9.32 15.29 3.54
CA ILE A 239 8.14 14.86 4.28
C ILE A 239 8.27 15.18 5.77
N PHE A 240 9.43 14.93 6.38
CA PHE A 240 9.69 15.21 7.79
C PHE A 240 9.50 16.70 8.13
N LYS A 241 10.03 17.60 7.30
CA LYS A 241 9.88 19.05 7.50
C LYS A 241 8.44 19.51 7.32
N HIS A 242 7.71 18.94 6.36
CA HIS A 242 6.31 19.27 6.11
C HIS A 242 5.34 18.69 7.14
N GLU A 243 5.71 17.60 7.80
CA GLU A 243 4.96 17.01 8.90
C GLU A 243 5.04 17.90 10.17
N ASN A 244 6.18 18.53 10.41
CA ASN A 244 6.40 19.41 11.56
C ASN A 244 5.89 20.86 11.37
N THR A 245 5.54 21.27 10.14
CA THR A 245 5.08 22.64 9.83
C THR A 245 3.57 22.77 9.67
N ARG A 246 2.83 21.67 9.50
CA ARG A 246 1.37 21.71 9.55
C ARG A 246 0.95 21.86 11.02
N PRO A 247 0.07 22.81 11.38
CA PRO A 247 -0.48 22.84 12.73
C PRO A 247 -1.09 21.47 13.01
N LYS A 248 -0.81 20.92 14.20
CA LYS A 248 -1.47 19.73 14.74
C LYS A 248 -2.96 20.04 14.90
N LYS A 249 -3.71 20.13 13.80
CA LYS A 249 -5.17 20.04 13.84
C LYS A 249 -5.45 18.60 14.21
N ASN A 250 -5.70 18.42 15.50
CA ASN A 250 -6.38 17.30 16.14
C ASN A 250 -6.54 16.07 15.26
N LEU A 251 -5.74 15.05 15.58
CA LEU A 251 -6.10 13.67 15.34
C LEU A 251 -7.29 13.29 16.24
N PHE A 252 -8.41 13.99 16.12
CA PHE A 252 -9.67 13.77 16.80
C PHE A 252 -10.80 14.41 15.97
N PHE A 253 -11.67 13.55 15.45
CA PHE A 253 -12.99 13.81 14.87
C PHE A 253 -13.13 15.00 13.90
N TYR A 254 -13.26 14.72 12.61
CA TYR A 254 -14.23 15.48 11.82
C TYR A 254 -15.62 15.00 12.21
N THR A 255 -16.21 15.66 13.21
CA THR A 255 -17.65 15.64 13.43
C THR A 255 -18.34 16.16 12.18
N THR A 256 -19.32 15.38 11.74
CA THR A 256 -20.40 15.77 10.84
C THR A 256 -20.89 17.20 11.12
N SER A 257 -20.88 18.07 10.11
CA SER A 257 -21.91 19.11 9.89
C SER A 257 -21.70 19.84 8.57
N ASN A 258 -22.71 19.71 7.70
CA ASN A 258 -23.15 20.64 6.66
C ASN A 258 -22.25 20.88 5.44
N VAL A 259 -22.51 20.13 4.37
CA VAL A 259 -23.14 20.72 3.17
C VAL A 259 -24.26 19.78 2.69
N LEU A 260 -25.48 20.09 3.15
CA LEU A 260 -26.70 19.92 2.37
C LEU A 260 -26.62 20.95 1.23
N ALA A 261 -26.37 20.48 0.01
CA ALA A 261 -26.42 21.13 -1.31
C ALA A 261 -25.32 20.45 -2.13
N VAL A 262 -25.56 19.34 -2.83
CA VAL A 262 -26.37 19.29 -4.04
C VAL A 262 -26.97 17.88 -4.13
N SER A 263 -28.24 17.77 -3.79
CA SER A 263 -29.11 16.75 -4.36
C SER A 263 -29.98 17.49 -5.37
N VAL A 264 -29.94 17.05 -6.63
CA VAL A 264 -30.84 17.32 -7.78
C VAL A 264 -30.00 17.54 -9.04
N LEU A 265 -30.32 16.75 -10.08
CA LEU A 265 -29.72 16.63 -11.43
C LEU A 265 -28.45 15.76 -11.45
N PHE A 266 -28.46 14.47 -11.81
CA PHE A 266 -29.11 13.84 -12.96
C PHE A 266 -29.43 12.35 -12.66
N VAL A 267 -30.71 12.00 -12.68
CA VAL A 267 -31.18 10.68 -13.11
C VAL A 267 -31.76 10.89 -14.50
N GLY A 268 -31.24 10.18 -15.50
CA GLY A 268 -31.70 10.31 -16.88
C GLY A 268 -30.87 9.50 -17.88
N LEU A 269 -31.12 8.19 -17.90
CA LEU A 269 -31.21 7.31 -19.10
C LEU A 269 -30.24 7.54 -20.27
N TYR A 270 -29.43 6.52 -20.59
CA TYR A 270 -29.65 5.74 -21.82
C TYR A 270 -29.06 4.32 -21.69
N PHE A 271 -29.73 3.41 -22.38
CA PHE A 271 -29.80 1.95 -22.21
C PHE A 271 -29.26 1.25 -23.49
N PHE A 272 -29.03 -0.07 -23.39
CA PHE A 272 -28.86 -1.09 -24.47
C PHE A 272 -27.52 -1.08 -25.27
N SER A 273 -26.92 -2.21 -25.67
CA SER A 273 -27.48 -3.53 -25.97
C SER A 273 -26.50 -4.69 -25.77
N ALA A 274 -27.05 -5.83 -25.35
CA ALA A 274 -26.48 -7.16 -25.49
C ALA A 274 -26.34 -7.58 -26.97
N ARG A 275 -25.40 -8.52 -27.20
CA ARG A 275 -25.29 -9.54 -28.27
C ARG A 275 -25.81 -9.18 -29.68
N LYS A 276 -24.93 -9.37 -30.67
CA LYS A 276 -25.19 -10.37 -31.73
C LYS A 276 -23.92 -10.76 -32.48
N ASP A 277 -23.89 -12.04 -32.81
CA ASP A 277 -22.98 -12.74 -33.68
C ASP A 277 -22.79 -12.05 -35.05
N LYS A 278 -21.56 -12.10 -35.55
CA LYS A 278 -21.21 -12.62 -36.89
C LYS A 278 -19.71 -12.93 -36.93
#